data_AF-A0A957ME46-F1
#
_entry.id   AF-A0A957ME46-F1
#
_cell.length_a   1.000
_cell.length_b   1.000
_cell.length_c   1.000
_cell.angle_alpha   90.00
_cell.angle_beta   90.00
_cell.angle_gamma   90.00
#
_symmetry.space_group_name_H-M   'P 1'
#
loop_
_entity.id
_entity.type
_entity.pdbx_description
1 polymer ?
#
loop_
_entity_poly.entity_id
_entity_poly.type
_entity_poly.pdbx_seq_one_letter_code
_entity_poly.pdbx_strand_id
1 'polypeptide(L)' 'RLKDDQLADIRNHKIGFVFQSFNLLPRTTALANVELPLIYGGLGGRQRRKRAEDALRLVGLGDRLDHKPNELSGG' A
#
# COMPACT_ATOMS: atom_id res chain seq x y z
N ARG A 1 27.59 -5.66 9.98
CA ARG A 1 26.96 -5.00 8.81
C ARG A 1 25.80 -5.89 8.40
N LEU A 2 24.55 -5.43 8.52
CA LEU A 2 23.40 -6.21 8.05
C LEU A 2 23.48 -6.30 6.52
N LYS A 3 23.09 -7.45 5.96
CA LYS A 3 22.99 -7.62 4.51
C LYS A 3 21.73 -6.88 4.02
N ASP A 4 21.75 -6.37 2.79
CA ASP A 4 20.68 -5.51 2.24
C ASP A 4 19.27 -6.14 2.37
N ASP A 5 19.17 -7.46 2.26
CA ASP A 5 17.91 -8.20 2.44
C ASP A 5 17.34 -8.08 3.86
N GLN A 6 18.20 -8.08 4.89
CA GLN A 6 17.77 -7.93 6.28
C GLN A 6 17.27 -6.50 6.56
N LEU A 7 17.85 -5.50 5.89
CA LEU A 7 17.39 -4.12 5.98
C LEU A 7 16.04 -3.95 5.26
N ALA A 8 15.85 -4.62 4.12
CA ALA A 8 14.58 -4.62 3.40
C ALA A 8 13.45 -5.22 4.25
N ASP A 9 13.71 -6.34 4.94
CA ASP A 9 12.74 -6.97 5.84
C ASP A 9 12.34 -6.08 7.01
N ILE A 10 13.33 -5.44 7.68
CA ILE A 10 13.05 -4.51 8.78
C ILE A 10 12.20 -3.34 8.27
N ARG A 11 12.57 -2.76 7.12
CA ARG A 11 11.82 -1.64 6.53
C ARG A 11 10.37 -2.03 6.26
N ASN A 12 10.15 -3.20 5.68
CA ASN A 12 8.82 -3.67 5.34
C ASN A 12 7.92 -3.90 6.57
N HIS A 13 8.49 -4.35 7.68
CA HIS A 13 7.72 -4.68 8.88
C HIS A 13 7.62 -3.56 9.92
N LYS A 14 8.56 -2.60 9.92
CA LYS A 14 8.72 -1.63 11.02
C LYS A 14 8.68 -0.18 10.58
N ILE A 15 8.78 0.12 9.29
CA ILE A 15 8.92 1.49 8.80
C ILE A 15 7.87 1.79 7.71
N GLY A 16 7.02 2.79 7.98
CA GLY A 16 6.13 3.38 6.99
C GLY A 16 6.69 4.71 6.48
N PHE A 17 6.47 5.02 5.20
CA PHE A 17 6.83 6.31 4.61
C PHE A 17 5.56 7.05 4.17
N VAL A 18 5.52 8.35 4.43
CA VAL A 18 4.54 9.28 3.88
C VAL A 18 5.31 10.35 3.10
N PHE A 19 4.91 10.60 1.87
CA PHE A 19 5.59 11.53 0.96
C PHE A 19 4.74 12.78 0.79
N GLN A 20 5.37 13.95 0.60
CA GLN A 20 4.65 15.21 0.31
C GLN A 20 3.99 15.18 -1.08
N SER A 21 4.61 14.52 -2.05
CA SER A 21 4.03 14.26 -3.37
C SER A 21 3.55 12.81 -3.44
N PHE A 22 2.44 12.55 -4.14
CA PHE A 22 1.86 11.21 -4.25
C PHE A 22 2.82 10.26 -4.98
N ASN A 23 3.55 9.45 -4.22
CA ASN A 23 4.42 8.40 -4.74
C ASN A 23 3.62 7.10 -5.02
N LEU A 24 2.48 7.26 -5.71
CA LEU A 24 1.58 6.17 -6.08
C LEU A 24 1.88 5.70 -7.49
N LEU A 25 1.66 4.41 -7.75
CA LEU A 25 1.68 3.85 -9.09
C LEU A 25 0.43 4.32 -9.84
N PRO A 26 0.57 5.14 -10.91
CA PRO A 26 -0.56 5.85 -11.52
C PRO A 26 -1.47 4.96 -12.36
N ARG A 27 -0.99 3.76 -12.74
CA ARG A 27 -1.73 2.81 -13.58
C ARG A 27 -2.42 1.71 -12.79
N THR A 28 -2.30 1.71 -11.46
CA THR A 28 -2.91 0.71 -10.59
C THR A 28 -4.00 1.34 -9.74
N THR A 29 -4.94 0.53 -9.26
CA THR A 29 -6.04 1.01 -8.41
C THR A 29 -5.53 1.41 -7.02
N ALA A 30 -6.35 2.13 -6.25
CA ALA A 30 -6.08 2.44 -4.85
C ALA A 30 -5.83 1.16 -4.05
N LEU A 31 -6.66 0.13 -4.25
CA LEU A 31 -6.48 -1.19 -3.65
C LEU A 31 -5.11 -1.78 -3.99
N ALA A 32 -4.74 -1.82 -5.26
CA ALA A 32 -3.47 -2.39 -5.70
C ALA A 32 -2.25 -1.61 -5.16
N ASN A 33 -2.34 -0.28 -5.05
CA ASN A 33 -1.30 0.55 -4.43
C ASN A 33 -1.10 0.20 -2.94
N VAL A 34 -2.18 -0.05 -2.21
CA VAL A 34 -2.13 -0.44 -0.79
C VAL A 34 -1.74 -1.92 -0.60
N GLU A 35 -2.04 -2.78 -1.56
CA GLU A 35 -1.60 -4.18 -1.54
C GLU A 35 -0.10 -4.35 -1.78
N LEU A 36 0.52 -3.50 -2.60
CA LEU A 36 1.90 -3.71 -3.06
C LEU A 36 2.92 -3.93 -1.92
N PRO A 37 2.96 -3.13 -0.84
CA PRO A 37 3.88 -3.37 0.28
C PRO A 37 3.63 -4.72 0.98
N LEU A 38 2.37 -5.12 1.07
CA LEU A 38 1.95 -6.35 1.74
C LEU A 38 2.35 -7.62 0.97
N ILE A 39 2.56 -7.53 -0.36
CA ILE A 39 3.12 -8.62 -1.17
C ILE A 39 4.53 -8.95 -0.68
N TYR A 40 5.36 -7.93 -0.49
CA TYR A 40 6.72 -8.10 0.02
C TYR A 40 6.74 -8.63 1.45
N GLY A 41 5.67 -8.42 2.22
CA GLY A 41 5.50 -8.94 3.59
C GLY A 41 5.08 -10.41 3.65
N GLY A 42 4.97 -11.09 2.50
CA GLY A 42 4.61 -12.52 2.43
C GLY A 42 3.13 -12.82 2.73
N LEU A 43 2.25 -11.81 2.73
CA LEU A 43 0.82 -12.03 3.00
C LEU A 43 0.11 -12.68 1.81
N GLY A 44 -0.64 -13.75 2.09
CA GLY A 44 -1.46 -14.44 1.10
C GLY A 44 -2.54 -13.53 0.50
N GLY A 45 -2.91 -13.79 -0.76
CA GLY A 45 -3.75 -12.89 -1.56
C GLY A 45 -5.06 -12.44 -0.88
N ARG A 46 -5.82 -13.38 -0.30
CA ARG A 46 -7.07 -13.04 0.42
C ARG A 46 -6.82 -12.15 1.65
N GLN A 47 -5.78 -12.45 2.42
CA GLN A 47 -5.47 -11.71 3.65
C GLN A 47 -4.98 -10.30 3.33
N ARG A 48 -4.12 -10.18 2.31
CA ARG A 48 -3.62 -8.92 1.79
C ARG A 48 -4.77 -8.03 1.32
N ARG A 49 -5.65 -8.57 0.47
CA ARG A 49 -6.81 -7.84 -0.04
C ARG A 49 -7.67 -7.28 1.09
N LYS A 50 -8.02 -8.14 2.05
CA LYS A 50 -8.80 -7.73 3.22
C LYS A 50 -8.14 -6.57 3.99
N ARG A 51 -6.83 -6.68 4.27
CA ARG A 51 -6.09 -5.61 4.98
C ARG A 51 -6.05 -4.31 4.20
N ALA A 52 -5.87 -4.38 2.88
CA ALA A 52 -5.84 -3.20 2.03
C ALA A 52 -7.22 -2.52 1.95
N GLU A 53 -8.30 -3.31 1.85
CA GLU A 53 -9.68 -2.81 1.91
C GLU A 53 -10.01 -2.17 3.27
N ASP A 54 -9.59 -2.80 4.39
CA ASP A 54 -9.77 -2.27 5.73
C ASP A 54 -9.02 -0.92 5.90
N ALA A 55 -7.79 -0.83 5.40
CA ALA A 55 -6.99 0.39 5.45
C ALA A 55 -7.60 1.53 4.61
N LEU A 56 -8.07 1.24 3.40
CA LEU A 56 -8.75 2.22 2.55
C LEU A 56 -10.06 2.71 3.17
N ARG A 57 -10.82 1.82 3.81
CA ARG A 57 -12.03 2.21 4.57
C ARG A 57 -11.71 3.14 5.74
N LEU A 58 -10.62 2.89 6.46
CA LEU A 58 -10.21 3.71 7.61
C LEU A 58 -9.93 5.17 7.22
N VAL A 59 -9.46 5.39 5.99
CA VAL A 59 -9.18 6.74 5.44
C VAL A 59 -10.30 7.29 4.56
N GLY A 60 -11.48 6.68 4.57
CA GLY A 60 -12.64 7.16 3.82
C GLY A 60 -12.63 6.87 2.32
N LEU A 61 -11.73 6.00 1.84
CA LEU A 61 -11.62 5.59 0.43
C LEU A 61 -12.29 4.23 0.14
N GLY A 62 -13.19 3.78 1.02
CA GLY A 62 -13.86 2.48 0.91
C GLY A 62 -14.66 2.27 -0.37
N ASP A 63 -15.25 3.33 -0.93
CA ASP A 63 -16.03 3.27 -2.17
C ASP A 63 -15.17 3.48 -3.43
N ARG A 64 -13.86 3.73 -3.24
CA ARG A 64 -12.93 4.08 -4.32
C ARG A 64 -11.81 3.05 -4.52
N LEU A 65 -12.02 1.81 -4.08
CA LEU A 65 -11.02 0.74 -4.14
C LEU A 65 -10.46 0.52 -5.55
N ASP A 66 -11.32 0.59 -6.56
CA ASP A 66 -10.98 0.33 -7.96
C ASP A 66 -10.59 1.58 -8.75
N HIS A 67 -10.60 2.76 -8.11
CA HIS A 67 -10.20 4.01 -8.74
C HIS A 67 -8.66 4.11 -8.80
N LYS A 68 -8.14 4.69 -9.87
CA LYS A 68 -6.73 5.01 -10.04
C LYS A 68 -6.39 6.33 -9.34
N PRO A 69 -5.12 6.58 -8.98
CA PRO A 69 -4.71 7.80 -8.29
C PRO A 69 -5.15 9.11 -8.99
N ASN A 70 -5.20 9.13 -10.32
CA ASN A 70 -5.65 10.29 -11.09
C ASN A 70 -7.17 10.53 -11.05
N GLU A 71 -7.93 9.61 -10.48
CA GLU A 71 -9.39 9.69 -10.27
C GLU A 71 -9.72 10.05 -8.81
N LEU A 72 -8.70 10.25 -7.97
CA LEU A 72 -8.83 10.63 -6.57
C LEU A 72 -8.47 12.10 -6.39
N SER A 73 -9.15 12.76 -5.45
CA SER A 73 -8.69 14.04 -4.91
C SER A 73 -7.35 13.85 -4.20
N GLY A 74 -6.52 14.89 -4.17
CA GLY A 74 -5.24 14.85 -3.45
C GLY A 74 -5.39 14.81 -1.91
N GLY A 75 -6.60 15.00 -1.40
CA GLY A 75 -6.95 14.92 0.02
C GLY A 75 -8.09 13.93 0.24
#